data_AF-A0A1G6H4E4-F1
#
_entry.id   AF-A0A1G6H4E4-F1
#
_cell.length_a   1.000
_cell.length_b   1.000
_cell.length_c   1.000
_cell.angle_alpha   90.00
_cell.angle_beta   90.00
_cell.angle_gamma   90.00
#
_symmetry.space_group_name_H-M   'P 1'
#
loop_
_entity.id
_entity.type
_entity.pdbx_description
1 polymer ?
#
loop_
_entity_poly.entity_id
_entity_poly.type
_entity_poly.pdbx_seq_one_letter_code
_entity_poly.pdbx_strand_id
1 'polypeptide(L)'
;MTILKENQYYYKTDLQTICRQYGWPTSGTKAQLLARIESDGRQEINQITSSHKAELTVDQISPEMPLINSGFSFNQVVRDYFTNYYQVDNFHFTKQMATLRRLAQKNQDASICVSDLMDIYEGKRFGSLNDEDEASYQWNNFVHDFFADSSLPVEKNLRLAAQLWYFVKTRPQENSYTSDLWRQYQAQQK
;
A
#
# COMPACT_ATOMS: atom_id res chain seq x y z
N MET A 1 18.22 -18.74 5.33
CA MET A 1 17.61 -19.18 6.60
C MET A 1 16.11 -19.02 6.43
N THR A 2 15.26 -20.03 6.66
CA THR A 2 13.82 -19.89 6.34
C THR A 2 13.10 -19.16 7.48
N ILE A 3 13.06 -17.82 7.42
CA ILE A 3 12.46 -16.96 8.45
C ILE A 3 10.93 -16.92 8.33
N LEU A 4 10.39 -17.06 7.12
CA LEU A 4 8.96 -17.05 6.84
C LEU A 4 8.45 -18.47 6.67
N LYS A 5 7.27 -18.77 7.23
CA LYS A 5 6.62 -20.06 7.00
C LYS A 5 5.92 -20.06 5.64
N GLU A 6 6.04 -21.16 4.90
CA GLU A 6 5.34 -21.38 3.64
C GLU A 6 3.82 -21.25 3.84
N ASN A 7 3.14 -20.62 2.88
CA ASN A 7 1.68 -20.37 2.87
C ASN A 7 1.12 -19.57 4.05
N GLN A 8 1.95 -18.86 4.82
CA GLN A 8 1.46 -18.00 5.90
C GLN A 8 1.31 -16.54 5.46
N TYR A 9 0.15 -15.93 5.77
CA TYR A 9 -0.03 -14.48 5.63
C TYR A 9 0.58 -13.73 6.82
N TYR A 10 1.42 -12.74 6.52
CA TYR A 10 1.99 -11.81 7.51
C TYR A 10 1.40 -10.41 7.34
N TYR A 11 1.02 -9.77 8.44
CA TYR A 11 0.71 -8.34 8.42
C TYR A 11 1.99 -7.52 8.31
N LYS A 12 1.88 -6.26 7.86
CA LYS A 12 3.02 -5.34 7.76
C LYS A 12 3.77 -5.23 9.10
N THR A 13 3.02 -5.14 10.21
CA THR A 13 3.56 -5.07 11.57
C THR A 13 4.35 -6.31 11.95
N ASP A 14 3.94 -7.49 11.48
CA ASP A 14 4.65 -8.74 11.73
C ASP A 14 6.00 -8.72 11.02
N LEU A 15 6.01 -8.32 9.74
CA LEU A 15 7.24 -8.18 8.96
C LEU A 15 8.17 -7.11 9.56
N GLN A 16 7.64 -6.00 10.06
CA GLN A 16 8.42 -4.98 10.79
C GLN A 16 9.03 -5.54 12.07
N THR A 17 8.30 -6.38 12.80
CA THR A 17 8.81 -7.03 14.02
C THR A 17 9.95 -7.98 13.69
N ILE A 18 9.81 -8.78 12.64
CA ILE A 18 10.87 -9.66 12.13
C ILE A 18 12.10 -8.80 11.76
N CYS A 19 11.95 -7.79 10.91
CA CYS A 19 13.07 -6.92 10.54
C CYS A 19 13.77 -6.32 11.77
N ARG A 20 13.02 -5.88 12.79
CA ARG A 20 13.59 -5.34 14.03
C ARG A 20 14.40 -6.38 14.81
N GLN A 21 13.96 -7.63 14.86
CA GLN A 21 14.69 -8.72 15.54
C GLN A 21 16.04 -9.01 14.89
N TYR A 22 16.13 -8.92 13.56
CA TYR A 22 17.36 -9.16 12.80
C TYR A 22 18.20 -7.89 12.56
N GLY A 23 17.83 -6.75 13.15
CA GLY A 23 18.54 -5.48 12.98
C GLY A 23 18.38 -4.85 11.59
N TRP A 24 17.37 -5.26 10.81
CA TRP A 24 17.09 -4.75 9.48
C TRP A 24 16.16 -3.52 9.52
N PRO A 25 16.22 -2.66 8.48
CA PRO A 25 15.31 -1.53 8.36
C PRO A 25 13.83 -1.97 8.38
N THR A 26 13.02 -1.27 9.17
CA THR A 26 11.57 -1.52 9.32
C THR A 26 10.70 -0.58 8.47
N SER A 27 11.34 0.27 7.64
CA SER A 27 10.65 1.17 6.71
C SER A 27 10.27 0.44 5.41
N GLY A 28 9.27 0.99 4.72
CA GLY A 28 8.83 0.54 3.41
C GLY A 28 7.41 -0.01 3.36
N THR A 29 7.03 -0.49 2.18
CA THR A 29 5.77 -1.20 1.92
C THR A 29 5.83 -2.63 2.45
N LYS A 30 4.69 -3.32 2.43
CA LYS A 30 4.64 -4.71 2.85
C LYS A 30 5.49 -5.60 1.94
N ALA A 31 5.45 -5.40 0.62
CA ALA A 31 6.27 -6.17 -0.32
C ALA A 31 7.77 -5.89 -0.13
N GLN A 32 8.17 -4.64 0.12
CA GLN A 32 9.56 -4.30 0.41
C GLN A 32 10.07 -4.98 1.70
N LEU A 33 9.25 -5.03 2.75
CA LEU A 33 9.62 -5.73 3.97
C LEU A 33 9.72 -7.25 3.75
N LEU A 34 8.82 -7.82 2.95
CA LEU A 34 8.82 -9.23 2.61
C LEU A 34 10.09 -9.60 1.83
N ALA A 35 10.38 -8.88 0.73
CA ALA A 35 11.54 -9.12 -0.11
C ALA A 35 12.86 -8.89 0.65
N ARG A 36 12.88 -7.98 1.63
CA ARG A 36 14.02 -7.80 2.54
C ARG A 36 14.25 -9.02 3.42
N ILE A 37 13.18 -9.62 3.95
CA ILE A 37 13.29 -10.83 4.77
C ILE A 37 13.71 -12.03 3.91
N GLU A 38 13.15 -12.17 2.71
CA GLU A 38 13.51 -13.24 1.76
C GLU A 38 14.97 -13.17 1.29
N SER A 39 15.54 -11.97 1.23
CA SER A 39 16.94 -11.73 0.86
C SER A 39 17.90 -11.75 2.04
N ASP A 40 17.47 -12.15 3.24
CA ASP A 40 18.26 -12.11 4.48
C ASP A 40 18.90 -10.72 4.73
N GLY A 41 18.18 -9.64 4.38
CA GLY A 41 18.63 -8.26 4.55
C GLY A 41 19.65 -7.76 3.51
N ARG A 42 19.94 -8.53 2.47
CA ARG A 42 20.92 -8.18 1.42
C ARG A 42 20.44 -7.16 0.40
N GLN A 43 19.14 -6.83 0.39
CA GLN A 43 18.63 -5.80 -0.49
C GLN A 43 19.31 -4.45 -0.22
N GLU A 44 19.76 -3.80 -1.29
CA GLU A 44 20.27 -2.42 -1.21
C GLU A 44 19.19 -1.54 -0.59
N ILE A 45 19.54 -1.05 0.60
CA ILE A 45 18.71 -0.10 1.32
C ILE A 45 18.95 1.22 0.61
N ASN A 46 18.02 1.62 -0.25
CA ASN A 46 17.84 3.05 -0.51
C ASN A 46 17.40 3.64 0.82
N GLN A 47 18.38 3.98 1.67
CA GLN A 47 18.15 4.59 2.96
C GLN A 47 17.31 5.83 2.69
N ILE A 48 16.04 5.77 3.07
CA ILE A 48 15.26 6.97 3.30
C ILE A 48 15.90 7.55 4.55
N THR A 49 17.00 8.28 4.38
CA THR A 49 17.56 9.07 5.46
C THR A 49 16.44 9.96 5.91
N SER A 50 15.97 9.78 7.14
CA SER A 50 15.16 10.75 7.85
C SER A 50 16.05 11.96 8.15
N SER A 51 16.59 12.60 7.11
CA SER A 51 16.98 13.99 7.26
C SER A 51 15.70 14.71 7.61
N HIS A 52 15.75 15.54 8.66
CA HIS A 52 14.69 16.49 8.98
C HIS A 52 14.48 17.35 7.73
N LYS A 53 13.57 16.91 6.85
CA LYS A 53 13.17 17.68 5.68
C LYS A 53 12.41 18.86 6.23
N ALA A 54 12.85 20.07 5.87
CA ALA A 54 12.09 21.27 6.15
C ALA A 54 10.65 21.04 5.71
N GLU A 55 9.70 21.32 6.60
CA GLU A 55 8.29 21.14 6.32
C GLU A 55 7.89 22.15 5.25
N LEU A 56 7.46 21.65 4.09
CA LEU A 56 6.99 22.51 3.00
C LEU A 56 5.73 23.27 3.45
N THR A 57 5.59 24.51 3.00
CA THR A 57 4.32 25.25 3.06
C THR A 57 3.58 25.14 1.73
N VAL A 58 2.28 25.44 1.72
CA VAL A 58 1.43 25.35 0.51
C VAL A 58 1.99 26.21 -0.62
N ASP A 59 2.45 27.43 -0.30
CA ASP A 59 2.98 28.40 -1.28
C ASP A 59 4.31 27.97 -1.92
N GLN A 60 5.00 26.98 -1.33
CA GLN A 60 6.26 26.45 -1.86
C GLN A 60 6.03 25.33 -2.89
N ILE A 61 4.80 24.82 -3.01
CA ILE A 61 4.47 23.73 -3.94
C ILE A 61 4.14 24.34 -5.30
N SER A 62 4.79 23.83 -6.36
CA SER A 62 4.49 24.18 -7.74
C SER A 62 4.38 22.92 -8.61
N PRO A 63 3.74 22.99 -9.79
CA PRO A 63 3.66 21.86 -10.71
C PRO A 63 5.03 21.29 -11.10
N GLU A 64 6.05 22.13 -11.20
CA GLU A 64 7.42 21.76 -11.60
C GLU A 64 8.23 21.17 -10.44
N MET A 65 7.70 21.15 -9.22
CA MET A 65 8.40 20.59 -8.06
C MET A 65 8.63 19.09 -8.26
N PRO A 66 9.89 18.60 -8.21
CA PRO A 66 10.19 17.18 -8.29
C PRO A 66 9.54 16.38 -7.16
N LEU A 67 9.12 15.13 -7.39
CA LEU A 67 8.53 14.29 -6.34
C LEU A 67 9.57 13.70 -5.37
N ILE A 68 10.85 13.73 -5.76
CA ILE A 68 12.00 13.28 -4.98
C ILE A 68 12.98 14.44 -4.79
N ASN A 69 13.82 14.38 -3.74
CA ASN A 69 14.86 15.38 -3.45
C ASN A 69 14.40 16.85 -3.28
N SER A 70 13.09 17.12 -3.16
CA SER A 70 12.49 18.45 -3.06
C SER A 70 11.85 18.79 -1.71
N GLY A 71 11.78 17.81 -0.79
CA GLY A 71 10.95 17.92 0.42
C GLY A 71 9.53 17.35 0.25
N PHE A 72 9.11 17.02 -0.98
CA PHE A 72 7.78 16.50 -1.27
C PHE A 72 7.43 15.23 -0.47
N SER A 73 6.24 15.24 0.14
CA SER A 73 5.63 14.09 0.80
C SER A 73 4.11 14.14 0.67
N PHE A 74 3.45 12.98 0.65
CA PHE A 74 1.99 12.88 0.67
C PHE A 74 1.45 13.23 2.06
N ASN A 75 1.39 14.52 2.37
CA ASN A 75 0.96 15.07 3.66
C ASN A 75 -0.26 16.01 3.49
N GLN A 76 -0.70 16.61 4.59
CA GLN A 76 -1.84 17.54 4.55
C GLN A 76 -1.53 18.79 3.74
N VAL A 77 -0.32 19.35 3.81
CA VAL A 77 0.08 20.54 3.04
C VAL A 77 -0.08 20.32 1.54
N VAL A 78 0.40 19.19 1.02
CA VAL A 78 0.22 18.85 -0.40
C VAL A 78 -1.27 18.60 -0.70
N ARG A 79 -2.01 17.97 0.21
CA ARG A 79 -3.46 17.80 0.03
C ARG A 79 -4.17 19.16 -0.08
N ASP A 80 -3.81 20.13 0.75
CA ASP A 80 -4.38 21.48 0.74
C ASP A 80 -4.05 22.21 -0.57
N TYR A 81 -2.81 22.08 -1.06
CA TYR A 81 -2.41 22.59 -2.37
C TYR A 81 -3.31 22.06 -3.50
N PHE A 82 -3.51 20.74 -3.59
CA PHE A 82 -4.37 20.14 -4.61
C PHE A 82 -5.86 20.53 -4.44
N THR A 83 -6.34 20.59 -3.20
CA THR A 83 -7.71 21.02 -2.85
C THR A 83 -7.97 22.44 -3.34
N ASN A 84 -7.04 23.36 -3.06
CA ASN A 84 -7.09 24.75 -3.51
C ASN A 84 -6.95 24.88 -5.02
N TYR A 85 -6.04 24.12 -5.64
CA TYR A 85 -5.81 24.17 -7.09
C TYR A 85 -7.05 23.70 -7.88
N TYR A 86 -7.66 22.58 -7.48
CA TYR A 86 -8.81 22.01 -8.17
C TYR A 86 -10.16 22.54 -7.67
N GLN A 87 -10.19 23.36 -6.62
CA GLN A 87 -11.43 23.90 -6.02
C GLN A 87 -12.42 22.78 -5.65
N VAL A 88 -11.91 21.76 -4.98
CA VAL A 88 -12.69 20.60 -4.50
C VAL A 88 -12.74 20.59 -2.99
N ASP A 89 -13.80 20.04 -2.39
CA ASP A 89 -13.92 20.00 -0.93
C ASP A 89 -12.92 19.03 -0.28
N ASN A 90 -12.63 17.91 -0.93
CA ASN A 90 -11.80 16.84 -0.37
C ASN A 90 -10.97 16.13 -1.44
N PHE A 91 -9.68 16.48 -1.51
CA PHE A 91 -8.73 15.81 -2.39
C PHE A 91 -8.17 14.51 -1.78
N HIS A 92 -8.11 13.46 -2.61
CA HIS A 92 -7.54 12.16 -2.23
C HIS A 92 -6.47 11.73 -3.24
N PHE A 93 -5.26 11.42 -2.73
CA PHE A 93 -4.21 10.83 -3.56
C PHE A 93 -4.63 9.44 -4.03
N THR A 94 -4.42 9.16 -5.31
CA THR A 94 -4.76 7.86 -5.90
C THR A 94 -3.63 6.85 -5.70
N LYS A 95 -3.95 5.57 -5.87
CA LYS A 95 -2.97 4.48 -5.92
C LYS A 95 -1.88 4.75 -6.97
N GLN A 96 -2.30 5.22 -8.16
CA GLN A 96 -1.38 5.52 -9.26
C GLN A 96 -0.40 6.64 -8.92
N MET A 97 -0.86 7.72 -8.26
CA MET A 97 0.02 8.79 -7.76
C MET A 97 1.10 8.25 -6.82
N ALA A 98 0.72 7.37 -5.89
CA ALA A 98 1.65 6.75 -4.96
C ALA A 98 2.66 5.84 -5.70
N THR A 99 2.20 5.05 -6.67
CA THR A 99 3.06 4.19 -7.50
C THR A 99 4.04 5.02 -8.33
N LEU A 100 3.60 6.12 -8.93
CA LEU A 100 4.46 7.02 -9.71
C LEU A 100 5.60 7.59 -8.86
N ARG A 101 5.30 8.11 -7.66
CA ARG A 101 6.35 8.61 -6.75
C ARG A 101 7.35 7.52 -6.36
N ARG A 102 6.88 6.28 -6.15
CA ARG A 102 7.77 5.14 -5.84
C ARG A 102 8.66 4.80 -7.02
N LEU A 103 8.13 4.84 -8.24
CA LEU A 103 8.90 4.64 -9.46
C LEU A 103 9.99 5.70 -9.60
N ALA A 104 9.65 6.98 -9.39
CA ALA A 104 10.61 8.08 -9.36
C ALA A 104 11.73 7.82 -8.34
N GLN A 105 11.36 7.40 -7.12
CA GLN A 105 12.32 7.08 -6.07
C GLN A 105 13.20 5.86 -6.38
N LYS A 106 12.63 4.81 -7.00
CA LYS A 106 13.35 3.59 -7.40
C LYS A 106 14.38 3.88 -8.48
N ASN A 107 14.00 4.71 -9.46
CA ASN A 107 14.84 5.04 -10.60
C ASN A 107 15.73 6.29 -10.35
N GLN A 108 15.62 6.94 -9.19
CA GLN A 108 16.24 8.23 -8.89
C GLN A 108 15.92 9.29 -9.96
N ASP A 109 14.69 9.23 -10.49
CA ASP A 109 14.23 10.11 -11.55
C ASP A 109 13.65 11.40 -10.98
N ALA A 110 14.45 12.46 -11.00
CA ALA A 110 14.06 13.79 -10.53
C ALA A 110 13.28 14.60 -11.58
N SER A 111 13.03 14.04 -12.78
CA SER A 111 12.21 14.70 -13.80
C SER A 111 10.71 14.54 -13.55
N ILE A 112 10.32 13.56 -12.72
CA ILE A 112 8.93 13.34 -12.32
C ILE A 112 8.55 14.34 -11.23
N CYS A 113 7.50 15.11 -11.50
CA CYS A 113 7.09 16.30 -10.76
C CYS A 113 5.62 16.25 -10.31
N VAL A 114 5.17 17.29 -9.60
CA VAL A 114 3.78 17.45 -9.15
C VAL A 114 2.81 17.51 -10.33
N SER A 115 3.20 18.08 -11.47
CA SER A 115 2.43 18.09 -12.71
C SER A 115 2.06 16.69 -13.19
N ASP A 116 2.93 15.70 -13.03
CA ASP A 116 2.61 14.32 -13.41
C ASP A 116 1.53 13.71 -12.51
N LEU A 117 1.48 14.12 -11.23
CA LEU A 117 0.38 13.75 -10.34
C LEU A 117 -0.93 14.42 -10.76
N MET A 118 -0.88 15.69 -11.19
CA MET A 118 -2.03 16.40 -11.75
C MET A 118 -2.55 15.70 -13.02
N ASP A 119 -1.66 15.28 -13.90
CA ASP A 119 -2.01 14.53 -15.11
C ASP A 119 -2.75 13.22 -14.78
N ILE A 120 -2.28 12.49 -13.77
CA ILE A 120 -2.98 11.29 -13.25
C ILE A 120 -4.37 11.66 -12.73
N TYR A 121 -4.49 12.75 -11.97
CA TYR A 121 -5.77 13.19 -11.41
C TYR A 121 -6.78 13.55 -12.51
N GLU A 122 -6.32 14.21 -13.56
CA GLU A 122 -7.11 14.64 -14.72
C GLU A 122 -7.45 13.48 -15.67
N GLY A 123 -7.01 12.26 -15.36
CA GLY A 123 -7.29 11.07 -16.17
C GLY A 123 -6.50 11.01 -17.48
N LYS A 124 -5.39 11.77 -17.58
CA LYS A 124 -4.50 11.65 -18.74
C LYS A 124 -3.86 10.28 -18.75
N ARG A 125 -3.66 9.73 -19.95
CA ARG A 125 -3.07 8.41 -20.14
C ARG A 125 -1.63 8.40 -19.66
N PHE A 126 -1.43 7.95 -18.43
CA PHE A 126 -0.14 7.53 -17.93
C PHE A 126 0.15 6.10 -18.41
N GLY A 127 1.40 5.81 -18.78
CA GLY A 127 1.81 4.44 -19.13
C GLY A 127 1.48 3.45 -18.00
N SER A 128 1.52 2.14 -18.29
CA SER A 128 1.22 1.11 -17.28
C SER A 128 2.16 1.25 -16.07
N LEU A 129 1.64 1.79 -14.97
CA LEU A 129 2.32 1.81 -13.69
C LEU A 129 2.11 0.46 -13.03
N ASN A 130 3.12 -0.42 -13.12
CA ASN A 130 3.07 -1.72 -12.46
C ASN A 130 3.10 -1.53 -10.93
N ASP A 131 2.08 -2.01 -10.25
CA ASP A 131 2.03 -2.01 -8.80
C ASP A 131 2.59 -3.34 -8.25
N GLU A 132 3.91 -3.35 -8.02
CA GLU A 132 4.61 -4.49 -7.40
C GLU A 132 4.03 -4.85 -6.01
N ASP A 133 3.29 -3.94 -5.36
CA ASP A 133 2.66 -4.18 -4.06
C ASP A 133 1.28 -4.86 -4.16
N GLU A 134 0.68 -4.99 -5.35
CA GLU A 134 -0.71 -5.45 -5.53
C GLU A 134 -0.93 -6.85 -4.96
N ALA A 135 0.03 -7.76 -5.17
CA ALA A 135 0.02 -9.11 -4.61
C ALA A 135 0.04 -9.13 -3.06
N SER A 136 0.51 -8.06 -2.41
CA SER A 136 0.60 -7.97 -0.95
C SER A 136 -0.70 -7.49 -0.27
N TYR A 137 -1.67 -6.99 -1.06
CA TYR A 137 -2.95 -6.42 -0.61
C TYR A 137 -4.07 -7.43 -0.39
N GLN A 138 -3.75 -8.72 -0.19
CA GLN A 138 -4.74 -9.80 -0.08
C GLN A 138 -5.87 -9.50 0.92
N TRP A 139 -5.57 -8.93 2.10
CA TRP A 139 -6.60 -8.51 3.06
C TRP A 139 -7.51 -7.41 2.52
N ASN A 140 -6.96 -6.40 1.85
CA ASN A 140 -7.76 -5.30 1.29
C ASN A 140 -8.67 -5.80 0.18
N ASN A 141 -8.14 -6.65 -0.71
CA ASN A 141 -8.92 -7.28 -1.78
C ASN A 141 -10.02 -8.17 -1.18
N PHE A 142 -9.68 -9.00 -0.19
CA PHE A 142 -10.64 -9.83 0.52
C PHE A 142 -11.78 -9.02 1.12
N VAL A 143 -11.48 -7.93 1.83
CA VAL A 143 -12.49 -7.06 2.44
C VAL A 143 -13.36 -6.42 1.36
N HIS A 144 -12.75 -5.90 0.30
CA HIS A 144 -13.47 -5.31 -0.82
C HIS A 144 -14.46 -6.31 -1.43
N ASP A 145 -14.00 -7.51 -1.78
CA ASP A 145 -14.80 -8.56 -2.41
C ASP A 145 -15.90 -9.08 -1.48
N PHE A 146 -15.60 -9.23 -0.18
CA PHE A 146 -16.59 -9.54 0.85
C PHE A 146 -17.72 -8.50 0.91
N PHE A 147 -17.38 -7.21 0.89
CA PHE A 147 -18.39 -6.15 0.90
C PHE A 147 -19.16 -6.06 -0.42
N ALA A 148 -18.53 -6.37 -1.55
CA ALA A 148 -19.17 -6.40 -2.86
C ALA A 148 -20.18 -7.56 -3.03
N ASP A 149 -20.03 -8.67 -2.29
CA ASP A 149 -20.88 -9.86 -2.48
C ASP A 149 -22.30 -9.68 -1.92
N SER A 150 -23.25 -9.29 -2.77
CA SER A 150 -24.65 -9.12 -2.40
C SER A 150 -25.40 -10.42 -2.03
N SER A 151 -24.81 -11.60 -2.27
CA SER A 151 -25.44 -12.90 -2.01
C SER A 151 -25.32 -13.38 -0.56
N LEU A 152 -24.47 -12.73 0.24
CA LEU A 152 -24.27 -13.08 1.65
C LEU A 152 -25.57 -12.87 2.45
N PRO A 153 -26.11 -13.91 3.11
CA PRO A 153 -27.38 -13.83 3.85
C PRO A 153 -27.21 -13.23 5.26
N VAL A 154 -26.19 -12.41 5.48
CA VAL A 154 -25.83 -11.85 6.78
C VAL A 154 -25.39 -10.40 6.68
N GLU A 155 -25.58 -9.66 7.77
CA GLU A 155 -25.09 -8.29 7.87
C GLU A 155 -23.56 -8.25 7.78
N LYS A 156 -23.05 -7.46 6.84
CA LYS A 156 -21.62 -7.34 6.60
C LYS A 156 -21.02 -6.29 7.51
N ASN A 157 -19.95 -6.67 8.20
CA ASN A 157 -19.14 -5.75 8.99
C ASN A 157 -17.68 -6.23 9.01
N LEU A 158 -16.77 -5.33 9.40
CA LEU A 158 -15.34 -5.63 9.44
C LEU A 158 -14.98 -6.75 10.43
N ARG A 159 -15.76 -6.91 11.50
CA ARG A 159 -15.55 -7.99 12.47
C ARG A 159 -15.77 -9.36 11.81
N LEU A 160 -16.86 -9.52 11.06
CA LEU A 160 -17.13 -10.74 10.31
C LEU A 160 -16.10 -10.97 9.20
N ALA A 161 -15.72 -9.92 8.46
CA ALA A 161 -14.65 -10.01 7.46
C ALA A 161 -13.34 -10.53 8.08
N ALA A 162 -12.95 -10.01 9.25
CA ALA A 162 -11.76 -10.44 9.97
C ALA A 162 -11.85 -11.90 10.45
N GLN A 163 -13.02 -12.36 10.88
CA GLN A 163 -13.24 -13.76 11.26
C GLN A 163 -13.12 -14.71 10.07
N LEU A 164 -13.75 -14.37 8.94
CA LEU A 164 -13.67 -15.16 7.71
C LEU A 164 -12.25 -15.14 7.13
N TRP A 165 -11.56 -14.00 7.20
CA TRP A 165 -10.16 -13.92 6.83
C TRP A 165 -9.26 -14.82 7.68
N TYR A 166 -9.46 -14.81 9.00
CA TYR A 166 -8.75 -15.72 9.90
C TYR A 166 -9.00 -17.18 9.53
N PHE A 167 -10.23 -17.51 9.12
CA PHE A 167 -10.58 -18.85 8.68
C PHE A 167 -9.85 -19.26 7.40
N VAL A 168 -9.83 -18.41 6.36
CA VAL A 168 -9.16 -18.70 5.08
C VAL A 168 -7.65 -18.85 5.27
N LYS A 169 -7.00 -17.92 5.98
CA LYS A 169 -5.53 -17.92 6.14
C LYS A 169 -4.96 -19.14 6.88
N THR A 170 -5.81 -19.89 7.57
CA THR A 170 -5.40 -21.11 8.30
C THR A 170 -5.49 -22.38 7.44
N ARG A 171 -5.96 -22.26 6.21
CA ARG A 171 -6.14 -23.37 5.26
C ARG A 171 -5.10 -23.28 4.13
N PRO A 172 -4.74 -24.39 3.50
CA PRO A 172 -3.79 -24.42 2.38
C PRO A 172 -4.38 -23.91 1.04
N GLN A 173 -5.49 -23.16 1.08
CA GLN A 173 -6.14 -22.60 -0.09
C GLN A 173 -5.70 -21.15 -0.31
N GLU A 174 -6.00 -20.59 -1.49
CA GLU A 174 -5.68 -19.19 -1.80
C GLU A 174 -6.36 -18.24 -0.80
N ASN A 175 -5.61 -17.22 -0.35
CA ASN A 175 -6.08 -16.22 0.62
C ASN A 175 -7.00 -15.18 -0.05
N SER A 176 -8.10 -15.64 -0.63
CA SER A 176 -9.09 -14.84 -1.36
C SER A 176 -10.50 -15.09 -0.84
N TYR A 177 -11.39 -14.12 -1.10
CA TYR A 177 -12.80 -14.25 -0.78
C TYR A 177 -13.52 -15.05 -1.87
N THR A 178 -14.45 -15.92 -1.48
CA THR A 178 -15.37 -16.61 -2.39
C THR A 178 -16.77 -16.60 -1.79
N SER A 179 -17.82 -16.60 -2.62
CA SER A 179 -19.21 -16.56 -2.14
C SER A 179 -19.61 -17.79 -1.31
N ASP A 180 -18.94 -18.92 -1.51
CA ASP A 180 -19.16 -20.12 -0.69
C ASP A 180 -18.45 -20.09 0.67
N LEU A 181 -17.56 -19.12 0.90
CA LEU A 181 -16.77 -19.02 2.12
C LEU A 181 -17.64 -18.98 3.38
N TRP A 182 -18.77 -18.28 3.31
CA TRP A 182 -19.72 -18.22 4.42
C TRP A 182 -20.29 -19.60 4.77
N ARG A 183 -20.70 -20.39 3.77
CA ARG A 183 -21.21 -21.75 3.97
C ARG A 183 -20.14 -22.66 4.56
N GLN A 184 -18.91 -22.56 4.06
CA GLN A 184 -17.77 -23.34 4.57
C GLN A 184 -17.46 -22.99 6.03
N TYR A 185 -17.50 -21.71 6.38
CA TYR A 185 -17.30 -21.24 7.75
C TYR A 185 -18.38 -21.80 8.69
N GLN A 186 -19.66 -21.73 8.30
CA GLN A 186 -20.75 -22.28 9.10
C GLN A 186 -20.65 -23.79 9.30
N ALA A 187 -20.25 -24.54 8.27
CA ALA A 187 -20.13 -25.99 8.33
C ALA A 187 -19.05 -26.45 9.32
N GLN A 188 -17.99 -25.67 9.55
CA GLN A 188 -16.91 -26.01 10.49
C GLN A 188 -17.20 -25.60 11.94
N GLN A 189 -18.21 -24.76 12.19
CA GLN A 189 -18.63 -24.36 13.54
C GLN A 189 -19.68 -25.31 14.15
N LYS A 190 -20.07 -26.37 13.42
CA LYS A 190 -20.92 -27.46 13.90
C LYS A 190 -20.08 -28.65 14.33
#